data_AF-A0A6M1YV52-F1
#
_entry.id   AF-A0A6M1YV52-F1
#
_cell.length_a   1.000
_cell.length_b   1.000
_cell.length_c   1.000
_cell.angle_alpha   90.00
_cell.angle_beta   90.00
_cell.angle_gamma   90.00
#
_symmetry.space_group_name_H-M   'P 1'
#
loop_
_entity.id
_entity.type
_entity.pdbx_description
1 polymer ?
#
loop_
_entity_poly.entity_id
_entity_poly.type
_entity_poly.pdbx_seq_one_letter_code
_entity_poly.pdbx_strand_id
1 'polypeptide(L)'
;MVNWEEIFLFLDITAKLTSKGIKGAKELTVIAKNLQKTEKIIVLEALAESGGSSGTFKEIVHSNRVLESAASTGKIIEGFSVKQLAKAGKVFDRSGLTKAERALAKHGGREGTGFPKPLGNPSQINQYGQEILESILNNPNKIITKHNLPKFGEVIDIKIQGKYGVRYYKNGELIGFLEP
;
A
#
# COMPACT_ATOMS: atom_id res chain seq x y z
N MET A 1 3.18 -5.16 -5.16
CA MET A 1 3.53 -5.20 -6.59
C MET A 1 4.67 -4.24 -6.74
N VAL A 2 5.85 -4.78 -6.98
CA VAL A 2 7.01 -3.97 -7.34
C VAL A 2 6.65 -3.24 -8.62
N ASN A 3 6.68 -1.90 -8.57
CA ASN A 3 6.45 -1.10 -9.75
C ASN A 3 7.67 -1.26 -10.65
N TRP A 4 7.54 -2.04 -11.72
CA TRP A 4 8.63 -2.29 -12.65
C TRP A 4 9.18 -0.98 -13.23
N GLU A 5 8.35 0.04 -13.41
CA GLU A 5 8.80 1.36 -13.84
C GLU A 5 9.69 2.03 -12.80
N GLU A 6 9.42 1.86 -11.50
CA GLU A 6 10.27 2.38 -10.43
C GLU A 6 11.59 1.61 -10.30
N ILE A 7 11.59 0.29 -10.52
CA ILE A 7 12.83 -0.49 -10.56
C ILE A 7 13.67 -0.13 -11.78
N PHE A 8 13.07 0.01 -12.96
CA PHE A 8 13.78 0.46 -14.15
C PHE A 8 14.33 1.86 -13.97
N LEU A 9 13.54 2.78 -13.41
CA LEU A 9 13.98 4.14 -13.08
C LEU A 9 15.11 4.13 -12.04
N PHE A 10 15.04 3.27 -11.02
CA PHE A 10 16.09 3.13 -10.00
C PHE A 10 17.39 2.54 -10.57
N LEU A 11 17.30 1.55 -11.46
CA LEU A 11 18.43 1.00 -12.20
C LEU A 11 19.08 2.06 -13.10
N ASP A 12 18.27 2.87 -13.78
CA ASP A 12 18.75 3.92 -14.67
C ASP A 12 19.43 5.07 -13.89
N ILE A 13 18.85 5.45 -12.75
CA ILE A 13 19.44 6.41 -11.81
C ILE A 13 20.76 5.87 -11.25
N THR A 14 20.81 4.63 -10.77
CA THR A 14 22.05 4.05 -10.18
C THR A 14 23.16 3.88 -11.23
N ALA A 15 22.82 3.52 -12.47
CA ALA A 15 23.77 3.52 -13.59
C ALA A 15 24.32 4.91 -13.89
N LYS A 16 23.46 5.94 -13.88
CA LYS A 16 23.84 7.35 -14.09
C LYS A 16 24.66 7.94 -12.95
N LEU A 17 24.44 7.51 -11.70
CA LEU A 17 25.24 7.92 -10.55
C LEU A 17 26.61 7.22 -10.55
N THR A 18 26.66 5.98 -11.05
CA THR A 18 27.91 5.21 -11.21
C THR A 18 28.80 5.82 -12.29
N SER A 19 28.23 6.24 -13.43
CA SER A 19 28.99 6.91 -14.48
C SER A 19 29.52 8.29 -14.07
N LYS A 20 28.88 8.93 -13.07
CA LYS A 20 29.33 10.17 -12.43
C LYS A 20 30.35 9.97 -11.30
N GLY A 21 30.77 8.74 -11.01
CA GLY A 21 31.82 8.45 -10.03
C GLY A 21 31.44 8.70 -8.57
N ILE A 22 30.14 8.72 -8.26
CA ILE A 22 29.66 9.00 -6.89
C ILE A 22 30.02 7.83 -5.96
N LYS A 23 30.62 8.16 -4.81
CA LYS A 23 31.02 7.18 -3.78
C LYS A 23 29.79 6.40 -3.29
N GLY A 24 29.84 5.07 -3.33
CA GLY A 24 28.73 4.17 -2.98
C GLY A 24 27.79 3.77 -4.14
N ALA A 25 27.89 4.40 -5.32
CA ALA A 25 27.00 4.09 -6.44
C ALA A 25 27.22 2.68 -7.05
N LYS A 26 28.45 2.17 -7.00
CA LYS A 26 28.79 0.81 -7.45
C LYS A 26 28.12 -0.26 -6.59
N GLU A 27 28.11 -0.07 -5.27
CA GLU A 27 27.46 -0.98 -4.31
C GLU A 27 25.94 -0.99 -4.52
N LEU A 28 25.32 0.19 -4.69
CA LEU A 28 23.90 0.32 -4.99
C LEU A 28 23.51 -0.37 -6.31
N THR A 29 24.36 -0.28 -7.34
CA THR A 29 24.14 -0.97 -8.62
C THR A 29 24.18 -2.49 -8.48
N VAL A 30 25.09 -3.01 -7.64
CA VAL A 30 25.18 -4.45 -7.35
C VAL A 30 23.94 -4.94 -6.60
N ILE A 31 23.50 -4.18 -5.59
CA ILE A 31 22.28 -4.49 -4.82
C ILE A 31 21.05 -4.51 -5.73
N ALA A 32 20.88 -3.50 -6.59
CA ALA A 32 19.75 -3.42 -7.52
C ALA A 32 19.71 -4.60 -8.51
N LYS A 33 20.86 -4.98 -9.06
CA LYS A 33 20.98 -6.14 -9.97
C LYS A 33 20.70 -7.47 -9.25
N ASN A 34 21.17 -7.61 -8.02
CA ASN A 34 20.90 -8.81 -7.21
C ASN A 34 19.41 -8.92 -6.87
N LEU A 35 18.75 -7.81 -6.56
CA LEU A 35 17.30 -7.78 -6.30
C LEU A 35 16.50 -8.23 -7.53
N GLN A 36 16.80 -7.66 -8.71
CA GLN A 36 16.16 -8.06 -9.98
C GLN A 36 16.40 -9.54 -10.31
N LYS A 37 17.60 -10.04 -10.03
CA LYS A 37 17.97 -11.45 -10.25
C LYS A 37 17.18 -12.37 -9.31
N THR A 38 17.04 -12.03 -8.03
CA THR A 38 16.28 -12.79 -7.05
C THR A 38 14.79 -12.86 -7.41
N GLU A 39 14.19 -11.75 -7.83
CA GLU A 39 12.79 -11.74 -8.29
C GLU A 39 12.57 -12.61 -9.53
N LYS A 40 13.49 -12.51 -10.51
CA LYS A 40 13.42 -13.34 -11.71
C LYS A 40 13.56 -14.83 -11.40
N ILE A 41 14.40 -15.19 -10.43
CA ILE A 41 14.56 -16.57 -9.96
C ILE A 41 13.28 -17.07 -9.29
N ILE A 42 12.69 -16.29 -8.37
CA ILE A 42 11.43 -16.65 -7.69
C ILE A 42 10.29 -16.86 -8.70
N VAL A 43 10.19 -16.00 -9.72
CA VAL A 43 9.18 -16.14 -10.77
C VAL A 43 9.44 -17.39 -11.64
N LEU A 44 10.70 -17.68 -11.98
CA LEU A 44 11.06 -18.85 -12.78
C LEU A 44 10.85 -20.17 -12.03
N GLU A 45 11.19 -20.23 -10.74
CA GLU A 45 10.94 -21.39 -9.88
C GLU A 45 9.44 -21.63 -9.71
N ALA A 46 8.66 -20.57 -9.44
CA ALA A 46 7.21 -20.67 -9.37
C ALA A 46 6.58 -21.13 -10.70
N LEU A 47 7.13 -20.74 -11.85
CA LEU A 47 6.69 -21.21 -13.16
C LEU A 47 7.08 -22.66 -13.44
N ALA A 48 8.27 -23.08 -13.02
CA ALA A 48 8.77 -24.43 -13.19
C ALA A 48 8.01 -25.44 -12.30
N GLU A 49 7.69 -25.07 -11.05
CA GLU A 49 6.95 -25.90 -10.10
C GLU A 49 5.45 -25.99 -10.42
N SER A 50 4.86 -24.93 -10.98
CA SER A 50 3.42 -24.90 -11.31
C SER A 50 3.06 -25.61 -12.62
N GLY A 51 4.04 -26.12 -13.37
CA GLY A 51 3.82 -26.81 -14.65
C GLY A 51 3.08 -25.96 -15.69
N GLY A 52 3.10 -24.63 -15.57
CA GLY A 52 2.39 -23.71 -16.47
C GLY A 52 0.88 -23.57 -16.22
N SER A 53 0.33 -24.13 -15.14
CA SER A 53 -1.09 -23.91 -14.80
C SER A 53 -1.32 -22.50 -14.24
N SER A 54 -2.12 -21.70 -14.94
CA SER A 54 -2.37 -20.30 -14.57
C SER A 54 -3.08 -20.12 -13.21
N GLY A 55 -3.75 -21.17 -12.72
CA GLY A 55 -4.44 -21.16 -11.43
C GLY A 55 -3.46 -21.25 -10.24
N THR A 56 -2.52 -22.19 -10.30
CA THR A 56 -1.49 -22.37 -9.26
C THR A 56 -0.48 -21.25 -9.27
N PHE A 57 -0.15 -20.68 -10.44
CA PHE A 57 0.68 -19.48 -10.53
C PHE A 57 0.06 -18.27 -9.79
N LYS A 58 -1.26 -18.04 -9.93
CA LYS A 58 -1.96 -16.97 -9.20
C LYS A 58 -1.89 -17.19 -7.69
N GLU A 59 -1.99 -18.43 -7.25
CA GLU A 59 -1.98 -18.80 -5.83
C GLU A 59 -0.59 -18.66 -5.19
N ILE A 60 0.47 -19.03 -5.91
CA ILE A 60 1.86 -18.86 -5.48
C ILE A 60 2.26 -17.38 -5.46
N VAL A 61 1.92 -16.61 -6.50
CA VAL A 61 2.15 -15.15 -6.52
C VAL A 61 1.38 -14.46 -5.40
N HIS A 62 0.15 -14.90 -5.12
CA HIS A 62 -0.63 -14.40 -3.99
C HIS A 62 0.06 -14.71 -2.65
N SER A 63 0.55 -15.95 -2.47
CA SER A 63 1.24 -16.39 -1.26
C SER A 63 2.56 -15.65 -1.03
N ASN A 64 3.35 -15.41 -2.08
CA ASN A 64 4.57 -14.61 -2.00
C ASN A 64 4.29 -13.13 -1.71
N ARG A 65 3.23 -12.56 -2.28
CA ARG A 65 2.76 -11.20 -1.92
C ARG A 65 2.33 -11.12 -0.46
N VAL A 66 1.73 -12.20 0.08
CA VAL A 66 1.40 -12.30 1.51
C VAL A 66 2.69 -12.34 2.35
N LEU A 67 3.74 -13.06 1.91
CA LEU A 67 5.04 -13.09 2.60
C LEU A 67 5.76 -11.73 2.55
N GLU A 68 5.75 -11.01 1.43
CA GLU A 68 6.28 -9.63 1.35
C GLU A 68 5.50 -8.64 2.24
N SER A 69 4.17 -8.80 2.32
CA SER A 69 3.35 -8.01 3.24
C SER A 69 3.59 -8.35 4.72
N ALA A 70 4.06 -9.58 5.00
CA ALA A 70 4.52 -9.98 6.33
C ALA A 70 5.95 -9.46 6.61
N ALA A 71 6.75 -9.15 5.59
CA ALA A 71 8.03 -8.47 5.75
C ALA A 71 7.87 -6.95 5.96
N SER A 72 6.74 -6.34 5.55
CA SER A 72 6.43 -4.92 5.80
C SER A 72 5.81 -4.65 7.18
N THR A 73 5.92 -5.59 8.13
CA THR A 73 5.39 -5.53 9.51
C THR A 73 6.13 -4.51 10.40
N GLY A 74 6.57 -3.38 9.84
CA GLY A 74 6.84 -2.19 10.62
C GLY A 74 5.55 -1.74 11.29
N LYS A 75 5.58 -1.58 12.61
CA LYS A 75 4.50 -0.92 13.36
C LYS A 75 4.39 0.52 12.82
N ILE A 76 3.34 0.82 12.06
CA ILE A 76 3.07 2.18 11.55
C ILE A 76 2.58 3.05 12.70
N ILE A 77 1.68 2.48 13.49
CA ILE A 77 1.24 3.04 14.77
C ILE A 77 1.86 2.16 15.84
N GLU A 78 2.31 2.76 16.94
CA GLU A 78 2.87 2.02 18.06
C GLU A 78 1.87 0.95 18.52
N GLY A 79 2.26 -0.32 18.41
CA GLY A 79 1.40 -1.46 18.72
C GLY A 79 0.52 -2.00 17.58
N PHE A 80 0.46 -1.36 16.42
CA PHE A 80 -0.36 -1.82 15.29
C PHE A 80 0.43 -1.99 13.99
N SER A 81 0.32 -3.18 13.41
CA SER A 81 0.77 -3.52 12.05
C SER A 81 -0.18 -2.99 10.98
N VAL A 82 0.31 -2.90 9.74
CA VAL A 82 -0.51 -2.65 8.53
C VAL A 82 -1.76 -3.53 8.52
N LYS A 83 -1.60 -4.83 8.80
CA LYS A 83 -2.71 -5.80 8.79
C LYS A 83 -3.78 -5.45 9.82
N GLN A 84 -3.39 -5.02 11.02
CA GLN A 84 -4.34 -4.61 12.06
C GLN A 84 -5.08 -3.32 11.66
N LEU A 85 -4.38 -2.35 11.09
CA LEU A 85 -4.98 -1.10 10.60
C LEU A 85 -5.91 -1.32 9.41
N ALA A 86 -5.55 -2.21 8.49
CA ALA A 86 -6.40 -2.59 7.36
C ALA A 86 -7.67 -3.30 7.82
N LYS A 87 -7.60 -4.13 8.88
CA LYS A 87 -8.77 -4.80 9.47
C LYS A 87 -9.78 -3.80 10.03
N ALA A 88 -9.36 -2.66 10.54
CA ALA A 88 -10.26 -1.61 11.02
C ALA A 88 -11.16 -1.03 9.91
N GLY A 89 -10.69 -1.06 8.66
CA GLY A 89 -11.48 -0.66 7.49
C GLY A 89 -12.65 -1.60 7.17
N LYS A 90 -12.51 -2.89 7.49
CA LYS A 90 -13.50 -3.94 7.22
C LYS A 90 -14.64 -3.99 8.23
N VAL A 91 -14.57 -3.20 9.30
CA VAL A 91 -15.63 -3.14 10.31
C VAL A 91 -16.90 -2.61 9.65
N PHE A 92 -18.01 -3.34 9.79
CA PHE A 92 -19.31 -2.90 9.29
C PHE A 92 -19.75 -1.62 10.01
N ASP A 93 -20.33 -0.72 9.23
CA ASP A 93 -21.01 0.50 9.64
C ASP A 93 -22.45 0.45 9.09
N ARG A 94 -23.17 1.56 9.16
CA ARG A 94 -24.57 1.69 8.75
C ARG A 94 -24.77 1.39 7.26
N SER A 95 -25.95 0.89 6.94
CA SER A 95 -26.41 0.61 5.57
C SER A 95 -25.64 -0.51 4.85
N GLY A 96 -25.06 -1.47 5.59
CA GLY A 96 -24.35 -2.62 5.01
C GLY A 96 -22.99 -2.27 4.41
N LEU A 97 -22.49 -1.06 4.67
CA LEU A 97 -21.19 -0.59 4.21
C LEU A 97 -20.13 -0.79 5.29
N THR A 98 -18.87 -0.95 4.90
CA THR A 98 -17.74 -0.96 5.84
C THR A 98 -17.32 0.46 6.21
N LYS A 99 -16.53 0.63 7.28
CA LYS A 99 -15.98 1.93 7.68
C LYS A 99 -15.15 2.58 6.58
N ALA A 100 -14.32 1.79 5.88
CA ALA A 100 -13.53 2.29 4.76
C ALA A 100 -14.44 2.86 3.67
N GLU A 101 -15.52 2.15 3.34
CA GLU A 101 -16.42 2.61 2.29
C GLU A 101 -17.30 3.79 2.72
N ARG A 102 -17.81 3.81 3.95
CA ARG A 102 -18.51 4.98 4.48
C ARG A 102 -17.63 6.22 4.50
N ALA A 103 -16.32 6.04 4.69
CA ALA A 103 -15.37 7.12 4.51
C ALA A 103 -15.26 7.50 3.03
N LEU A 104 -15.11 6.54 2.11
CA LEU A 104 -14.99 6.84 0.68
C LEU A 104 -16.20 7.58 0.13
N ALA A 105 -17.42 7.11 0.43
CA ALA A 105 -18.66 7.72 -0.03
C ALA A 105 -18.81 9.19 0.42
N LYS A 106 -18.25 9.57 1.57
CA LYS A 106 -18.25 10.98 2.03
C LYS A 106 -17.34 11.88 1.19
N HIS A 107 -16.32 11.30 0.55
CA HIS A 107 -15.25 11.98 -0.16
C HIS A 107 -15.46 11.93 -1.68
N GLY A 108 -15.74 10.75 -2.25
CA GLY A 108 -15.89 10.54 -3.70
C GLY A 108 -17.05 11.30 -4.37
N GLY A 109 -17.97 11.89 -3.58
CA GLY A 109 -19.03 12.76 -4.09
C GLY A 109 -18.65 14.24 -4.21
N ARG A 110 -17.46 14.66 -3.75
CA ARG A 110 -17.06 16.07 -3.68
C ARG A 110 -16.40 16.52 -4.97
N GLU A 111 -16.62 17.77 -5.36
CA GLU A 111 -15.91 18.39 -6.47
C GLU A 111 -14.42 18.54 -6.11
N GLY A 112 -13.52 18.22 -7.04
CA GLY A 112 -12.06 18.27 -6.82
C GLY A 112 -11.49 17.19 -5.89
N THR A 113 -12.26 16.14 -5.56
CA THR A 113 -11.77 15.04 -4.72
C THR A 113 -10.64 14.26 -5.39
N GLY A 114 -9.66 13.82 -4.58
CA GLY A 114 -8.63 12.88 -5.03
C GLY A 114 -9.14 11.44 -5.13
N PHE A 115 -10.36 11.17 -4.65
CA PHE A 115 -10.92 9.83 -4.57
C PHE A 115 -11.78 9.49 -5.78
N PRO A 116 -11.58 8.30 -6.38
CA PRO A 116 -12.46 7.82 -7.44
C PRO A 116 -13.88 7.54 -6.92
N LYS A 117 -14.88 7.73 -7.77
CA LYS A 117 -16.27 7.40 -7.45
C LYS A 117 -16.44 5.89 -7.36
N PRO A 118 -16.97 5.34 -6.25
CA PRO A 118 -17.28 3.93 -6.18
C PRO A 118 -18.41 3.57 -7.15
N LEU A 119 -18.25 2.47 -7.89
CA LEU A 119 -19.24 1.93 -8.84
C LEU A 119 -19.53 0.46 -8.46
N GLY A 120 -20.78 0.03 -8.62
CA GLY A 120 -21.18 -1.39 -8.46
C GLY A 120 -22.16 -1.65 -7.31
N ASN A 121 -22.27 -2.92 -6.92
CA ASN A 121 -23.11 -3.35 -5.79
C ASN A 121 -22.40 -3.15 -4.43
N PRO A 122 -23.10 -3.20 -3.28
CA PRO A 122 -22.51 -2.91 -1.97
C PRO A 122 -21.26 -3.73 -1.62
N SER A 123 -21.16 -4.97 -2.09
CA SER A 123 -19.97 -5.81 -1.88
C SER A 123 -18.76 -5.28 -2.67
N GLN A 124 -18.97 -4.94 -3.94
CA GLN A 124 -17.94 -4.35 -4.80
C GLN A 124 -17.49 -2.99 -4.27
N ILE A 125 -18.44 -2.18 -3.81
CA ILE A 125 -18.17 -0.87 -3.23
C ILE A 125 -17.36 -1.01 -1.92
N ASN A 126 -17.73 -1.94 -1.03
CA ASN A 126 -16.96 -2.25 0.19
C ASN A 126 -15.53 -2.73 -0.10
N GLN A 127 -15.37 -3.58 -1.12
CA GLN A 127 -14.06 -4.02 -1.57
C GLN A 127 -13.22 -2.83 -2.07
N TYR A 128 -13.83 -1.91 -2.82
CA TYR A 128 -13.15 -0.76 -3.38
C TYR A 128 -12.60 0.19 -2.32
N GLY A 129 -13.42 0.57 -1.32
CA GLY A 129 -12.95 1.36 -0.19
C GLY A 129 -11.80 0.67 0.57
N GLN A 130 -11.84 -0.65 0.68
CA GLN A 130 -10.78 -1.43 1.32
C GLN A 130 -9.48 -1.43 0.50
N GLU A 131 -9.54 -1.56 -0.83
CA GLU A 131 -8.38 -1.52 -1.72
C GLU A 131 -7.65 -0.17 -1.64
N ILE A 132 -8.41 0.94 -1.61
CA ILE A 132 -7.84 2.29 -1.44
C ILE A 132 -7.14 2.40 -0.08
N LEU A 133 -7.77 1.93 1.00
CA LEU A 133 -7.16 1.94 2.33
C LEU A 133 -5.83 1.17 2.34
N GLU A 134 -5.82 -0.05 1.82
CA GLU A 134 -4.64 -0.88 1.75
C GLU A 134 -3.55 -0.26 0.88
N SER A 135 -3.91 0.43 -0.20
CA SER A 135 -2.95 1.14 -1.05
C SER A 135 -2.21 2.25 -0.30
N ILE A 136 -2.89 2.99 0.58
CA ILE A 136 -2.30 4.05 1.41
C ILE A 136 -1.36 3.44 2.45
N LEU A 137 -1.83 2.42 3.18
CA LEU A 137 -1.06 1.78 4.25
C LEU A 137 0.21 1.09 3.73
N ASN A 138 0.13 0.49 2.54
CA ASN A 138 1.25 -0.21 1.91
C ASN A 138 2.14 0.71 1.05
N ASN A 139 1.80 2.00 0.90
CA ASN A 139 2.61 2.90 0.10
C ASN A 139 4.00 3.11 0.77
N PRO A 140 5.12 2.90 0.06
CA PRO A 140 6.45 3.08 0.63
C PRO A 140 6.77 4.54 0.96
N ASN A 141 6.17 5.48 0.22
CA ASN A 141 6.40 6.93 0.34
C ASN A 141 5.34 7.62 1.22
N LYS A 142 4.61 6.85 2.03
CA LYS A 142 3.62 7.42 2.96
C LYS A 142 4.31 8.27 4.04
N ILE A 143 3.69 9.39 4.36
CA ILE A 143 4.09 10.28 5.45
C ILE A 143 3.14 10.04 6.62
N ILE A 144 3.71 9.80 7.81
CA ILE A 144 2.96 9.56 9.04
C ILE A 144 3.11 10.77 9.95
N THR A 145 2.00 11.41 10.30
CA THR A 145 1.96 12.57 11.21
C THR A 145 1.09 12.27 12.41
N LYS A 146 1.57 12.62 13.61
CA LYS A 146 0.81 12.52 14.86
C LYS A 146 0.51 13.92 15.36
N HIS A 147 -0.75 14.22 15.66
CA HIS A 147 -1.16 15.52 16.21
C HIS A 147 -2.51 15.43 16.91
N ASN A 148 -2.86 16.47 17.66
CA ASN A 148 -4.15 16.57 18.34
C ASN A 148 -5.16 17.35 17.49
N LEU A 149 -6.41 16.91 17.51
CA LEU A 149 -7.54 17.62 16.93
C LEU A 149 -8.62 17.87 17.98
N PRO A 150 -9.27 19.05 17.99
CA PRO A 150 -10.27 19.40 19.02
C PRO A 150 -11.39 18.36 19.19
N LYS A 151 -11.83 17.74 18.09
CA LYS A 151 -12.92 16.76 18.08
C LYS A 151 -12.49 15.31 18.36
N PHE A 152 -11.25 14.96 18.03
CA PHE A 152 -10.81 13.56 17.97
C PHE A 152 -9.70 13.22 18.97
N GLY A 153 -9.15 14.22 19.66
CA GLY A 153 -7.97 14.03 20.50
C GLY A 153 -6.74 13.71 19.64
N GLU A 154 -5.87 12.84 20.14
CA GLU A 154 -4.66 12.40 19.45
C GLU A 154 -5.01 11.51 18.26
N VAL A 155 -4.60 11.93 17.07
CA VAL A 155 -4.82 11.24 15.80
C VAL A 155 -3.51 10.97 15.07
N ILE A 156 -3.58 10.03 14.15
CA ILE A 156 -2.47 9.63 13.31
C ILE A 156 -2.94 9.69 11.85
N ASP A 157 -2.32 10.58 11.09
CA ASP A 157 -2.55 10.75 9.66
C ASP A 157 -1.47 9.99 8.88
N ILE A 158 -1.91 9.20 7.90
CA ILE A 158 -1.04 8.48 6.97
C ILE A 158 -1.42 8.98 5.58
N LYS A 159 -0.53 9.75 4.95
CA LYS A 159 -0.80 10.43 3.67
C LYS A 159 0.20 10.05 2.59
N ILE A 160 -0.23 10.09 1.34
CA ILE A 160 0.67 10.09 0.19
C ILE A 160 0.80 11.55 -0.28
N GLN A 161 2.01 12.07 -0.43
CA GLN A 161 2.23 13.48 -0.77
C GLN A 161 1.50 13.87 -2.07
N GLY A 162 0.74 14.97 -2.02
CA GLY A 162 -0.05 15.48 -3.16
C GLY A 162 -1.24 14.61 -3.56
N LYS A 163 -1.59 13.61 -2.74
CA LYS A 163 -2.73 12.71 -2.94
C LYS A 163 -3.52 12.61 -1.63
N TYR A 164 -4.46 11.68 -1.61
CA TYR A 164 -5.25 11.35 -0.45
C TYR A 164 -4.47 10.64 0.66
N GLY A 165 -5.10 10.57 1.83
CA GLY A 165 -4.61 9.80 2.98
C GLY A 165 -5.72 9.22 3.84
N VAL A 166 -5.34 8.71 5.01
CA VAL A 166 -6.24 8.11 5.99
C VAL A 166 -5.89 8.59 7.39
N ARG A 167 -6.90 8.71 8.25
CA ARG A 167 -6.77 9.08 9.65
C ARG A 167 -7.23 7.97 10.58
N TYR A 168 -6.43 7.72 11.60
CA TYR A 168 -6.70 6.78 12.69
C TYR A 168 -6.69 7.48 14.04
N TYR A 169 -7.48 6.97 14.98
CA TYR A 169 -7.25 7.21 16.40
C TYR A 169 -5.96 6.50 16.84
N LYS A 170 -5.37 6.95 17.96
CA LYS A 170 -4.21 6.28 18.59
C LYS A 170 -4.43 4.78 18.84
N ASN A 171 -5.66 4.37 19.12
CA ASN A 171 -6.05 2.98 19.38
C ASN A 171 -6.21 2.12 18.10
N GLY A 172 -5.83 2.63 16.93
CA GLY A 172 -5.90 1.90 15.66
C GLY A 172 -7.30 1.83 15.02
N GLU A 173 -8.30 2.52 15.58
CA GLU A 173 -9.61 2.64 14.95
C GLU A 173 -9.58 3.65 13.78
N LEU A 174 -10.16 3.25 12.65
CA LEU A 174 -10.29 4.08 11.46
C LEU A 174 -11.28 5.23 11.71
N ILE A 175 -10.82 6.48 11.54
CA ILE A 175 -11.68 7.67 11.55
C ILE A 175 -12.25 7.93 10.16
N GLY A 176 -11.40 7.86 9.13
CA GLY A 176 -11.81 8.03 7.74
C GLY A 176 -10.69 8.50 6.82
N PHE A 177 -11.06 8.78 5.57
CA PHE A 177 -10.15 9.27 4.54
C PHE A 177 -9.86 10.78 4.69
N LEU A 178 -8.77 11.20 4.08
CA LEU A 178 -8.30 12.58 4.02
C LEU A 178 -8.15 12.98 2.55
N GLU A 179 -8.70 14.11 2.18
CA GLU A 179 -8.46 14.73 0.86
C GLU A 179 -7.00 15.23 0.76
N PRO A 180 -6.49 15.44 -0.48
CA PRO A 180 -5.21 16.08 -0.74
C PRO A 180 -5.06 17.44 -0.04
#